data_AF-A0A7H2BDI4-F1
#
_entry.id   AF-A0A7H2BDI4-F1
#
_cell.length_a   1.000
_cell.length_b   1.000
_cell.length_c   1.000
_cell.angle_alpha   90.00
_cell.angle_beta   90.00
_cell.angle_gamma   90.00
#
_symmetry.space_group_name_H-M   'P 1'
#
loop_
_entity.id
_entity.type
_entity.pdbx_description
1 polymer ?
#
loop_
_entity_poly.entity_id
_entity_poly.type
_entity_poly.pdbx_seq_one_letter_code
_entity_poly.pdbx_strand_id
1 'polypeptide(L)'
;MPEDYGSLILTYLGIEPWRIPIVMMSALGIYLAFLLFVRIFGARVLNSWNGFDAVVIVMFGAVAGRVIIGHPPTLASGIIGLGTLIALEAIFGAAQSIAGWRRFSPHARVIVAHGKFVDHNMRRTHLKRTEIFTALRKAGITSITQVQCMVLESSGGLSIIREGSPIDEELLAGVIGAELVLGNTV
;
A
#
# COMPACT_ATOMS: atom_id res chain seq x y z
N MET A 1 -21.12 42.37 -25.53
CA MET A 1 -20.56 41.55 -24.43
C MET A 1 -20.23 42.51 -23.29
N PRO A 2 -20.79 42.27 -22.09
CA PRO A 2 -20.24 41.20 -21.28
C PRO A 2 -21.28 40.16 -20.91
N GLU A 3 -20.89 38.92 -21.09
CA GLU A 3 -21.51 37.77 -20.44
C GLU A 3 -21.61 38.07 -18.94
N ASP A 4 -22.76 37.77 -18.36
CA ASP A 4 -23.01 37.87 -16.92
C ASP A 4 -22.22 36.77 -16.20
N TYR A 5 -20.90 36.97 -16.11
CA TYR A 5 -19.99 36.06 -15.44
C TYR A 5 -20.36 35.88 -13.96
N GLY A 6 -21.06 36.83 -13.34
CA GLY A 6 -21.50 36.76 -11.94
C GLY A 6 -22.57 35.69 -11.70
N SER A 7 -23.59 35.62 -12.56
CA SER A 7 -24.60 34.56 -12.47
C SER A 7 -24.05 33.19 -12.90
N LEU A 8 -23.12 33.15 -13.85
CA LEU A 8 -22.40 31.93 -14.21
C LEU A 8 -21.54 31.43 -13.04
N ILE A 9 -20.77 32.29 -12.38
CA ILE A 9 -19.99 31.96 -11.18
C ILE A 9 -20.92 31.43 -10.08
N LEU A 10 -22.05 32.08 -9.79
CA LEU A 10 -23.01 31.60 -8.78
C LEU A 10 -23.71 30.30 -9.18
N THR A 11 -23.93 30.06 -10.47
CA THR A 11 -24.56 28.82 -10.99
C THR A 11 -23.57 27.66 -11.06
N TYR A 12 -22.29 27.93 -11.32
CA TYR A 12 -21.23 26.91 -11.42
C TYR A 12 -20.48 26.67 -10.10
N LEU A 13 -20.40 27.66 -9.19
CA LEU A 13 -19.78 27.52 -7.86
C LEU A 13 -20.80 27.33 -6.74
N GLY A 14 -22.06 27.70 -6.94
CA GLY A 14 -23.11 27.58 -5.94
C GLY A 14 -23.72 26.19 -5.90
N ILE A 15 -23.53 25.47 -4.78
CA ILE A 15 -24.42 24.37 -4.44
C ILE A 15 -25.79 24.97 -4.12
N GLU A 16 -26.86 24.45 -4.74
CA GLU A 16 -28.20 24.90 -4.40
C GLU A 16 -28.44 24.76 -2.88
N PRO A 17 -28.84 25.82 -2.15
CA PRO A 17 -28.83 25.81 -0.69
C PRO A 17 -29.62 24.66 -0.04
N TRP A 18 -30.69 24.22 -0.71
CA TRP A 18 -31.54 23.12 -0.28
C TRP A 18 -30.84 21.75 -0.31
N ARG A 19 -29.72 21.61 -1.04
CA ARG A 19 -28.94 20.38 -1.14
C ARG A 19 -27.92 20.22 -0.03
N ILE A 20 -27.50 21.32 0.59
CA ILE A 20 -26.46 21.34 1.64
C ILE A 20 -26.78 20.32 2.76
N PRO A 21 -28.01 20.25 3.31
CA PRO A 21 -28.33 19.29 4.36
C PRO A 21 -28.24 17.83 3.90
N ILE A 22 -28.66 17.53 2.67
CA ILE A 22 -28.62 16.18 2.10
C ILE A 22 -27.18 15.72 1.90
N VAL A 23 -26.32 16.61 1.40
CA VAL A 23 -24.88 16.37 1.23
C VAL A 23 -24.21 16.12 2.59
N MET A 24 -24.51 16.95 3.60
CA MET A 24 -23.98 16.78 4.96
C MET A 24 -24.40 15.43 5.59
N MET A 25 -25.68 15.06 5.48
CA MET A 25 -26.18 13.79 6.00
C MET A 25 -25.58 12.59 5.26
N SER A 26 -25.40 12.69 3.94
CA SER A 26 -24.77 11.63 3.14
C SER A 26 -23.28 11.48 3.47
N ALA A 27 -22.57 12.59 3.67
CA ALA A 27 -21.18 12.60 4.12
C ALA A 27 -21.01 11.99 5.50
N LEU A 28 -21.90 12.33 6.45
CA LEU A 28 -21.89 11.72 7.78
C LEU A 28 -22.19 10.22 7.71
N GLY A 29 -23.22 9.82 6.94
CA GLY A 29 -23.60 8.41 6.79
C GLY A 29 -22.50 7.57 6.18
N ILE A 30 -21.86 8.05 5.11
CA ILE A 30 -20.78 7.32 4.44
C ILE A 30 -19.52 7.24 5.31
N TYR A 31 -19.21 8.29 6.06
CA TYR A 31 -18.11 8.31 7.02
C TYR A 31 -18.32 7.27 8.14
N LEU A 32 -19.52 7.24 8.73
CA LEU A 32 -19.87 6.26 9.77
C LEU A 32 -19.87 4.83 9.22
N ALA A 33 -20.41 4.61 8.02
CA ALA A 33 -20.38 3.31 7.38
C ALA A 33 -18.94 2.84 7.11
N PHE A 34 -18.09 3.73 6.60
CA PHE A 34 -16.68 3.43 6.36
C PHE A 34 -15.94 3.11 7.67
N LEU A 35 -16.13 3.90 8.73
CA LEU A 35 -15.55 3.62 10.04
C LEU A 35 -16.01 2.28 10.60
N LEU A 36 -17.29 1.97 10.49
CA LEU A 36 -17.86 0.71 10.95
C LEU A 36 -17.27 -0.47 10.17
N PHE A 37 -17.17 -0.36 8.85
CA PHE A 37 -16.52 -1.39 8.05
C PHE A 37 -15.04 -1.54 8.37
N VAL A 38 -14.27 -0.46 8.48
CA VAL A 38 -12.85 -0.53 8.90
C VAL A 38 -12.72 -1.18 10.27
N ARG A 39 -13.66 -0.95 11.19
CA ARG A 39 -13.66 -1.57 12.52
C ARG A 39 -14.00 -3.06 12.49
N ILE A 40 -14.90 -3.50 11.60
CA ILE A 40 -15.26 -4.91 11.42
C ILE A 40 -14.17 -5.69 10.68
N PHE A 41 -13.66 -5.12 9.58
CA PHE A 41 -12.67 -5.76 8.70
C PHE A 41 -11.22 -5.53 9.17
N GLY A 42 -11.00 -4.61 10.10
CA GLY A 42 -9.83 -4.51 10.96
C GLY A 42 -8.53 -4.05 10.28
N ALA A 43 -7.43 -4.21 11.03
CA ALA A 43 -6.05 -3.82 10.67
C ALA A 43 -5.54 -4.44 9.35
N ARG A 44 -6.23 -5.45 8.79
CA ARG A 44 -5.84 -6.12 7.55
C ARG A 44 -5.92 -5.19 6.33
N VAL A 45 -6.88 -4.26 6.32
CA VAL A 45 -7.01 -3.20 5.29
C VAL A 45 -5.95 -2.09 5.45
N LEU A 46 -5.32 -1.98 6.63
CA LEU A 46 -4.32 -0.94 6.95
C LEU A 46 -2.87 -1.45 7.00
N ASN A 47 -2.63 -2.77 7.04
CA ASN A 47 -1.31 -3.33 7.33
C ASN A 47 -0.45 -3.63 6.11
N SER A 48 -1.01 -3.63 4.89
CA SER A 48 -0.28 -4.05 3.69
C SER A 48 0.13 -2.87 2.83
N TRP A 49 1.10 -2.05 3.23
CA TRP A 49 1.67 -0.97 2.39
C TRP A 49 2.29 -1.51 1.08
N ASN A 50 1.43 -1.89 0.13
CA ASN A 50 1.70 -2.47 -1.17
C ASN A 50 1.05 -1.57 -2.21
N GLY A 51 1.50 -1.60 -3.46
CA GLY A 51 0.95 -0.76 -4.53
C GLY A 51 -0.56 -0.94 -4.76
N PHE A 52 -1.12 -2.06 -4.31
CA PHE A 52 -2.55 -2.37 -4.39
C PHE A 52 -3.41 -1.52 -3.44
N ASP A 53 -2.97 -1.30 -2.20
CA ASP A 53 -3.69 -0.47 -1.21
C ASP A 53 -3.88 0.97 -1.71
N ALA A 54 -2.91 1.49 -2.47
CA ALA A 54 -3.03 2.81 -3.09
C ALA A 54 -4.20 2.88 -4.08
N VAL A 55 -4.42 1.83 -4.87
CA VAL A 55 -5.55 1.74 -5.81
C VAL A 55 -6.87 1.67 -5.04
N VAL A 56 -6.93 0.87 -3.99
CA VAL A 56 -8.12 0.70 -3.14
C VAL A 56 -8.51 1.99 -2.44
N ILE A 57 -7.53 2.74 -1.89
CA ILE A 57 -7.76 4.06 -1.28
C ILE A 57 -8.34 5.05 -2.30
N VAL A 58 -7.82 5.07 -3.54
CA VAL A 58 -8.34 5.92 -4.61
C VAL A 58 -9.78 5.53 -4.97
N MET A 59 -10.08 4.23 -5.05
CA MET A 59 -11.43 3.73 -5.33
C MET A 59 -12.41 4.10 -4.21
N PHE A 60 -12.02 3.95 -2.94
CA PHE A 60 -12.83 4.40 -1.80
C PHE A 60 -13.11 5.91 -1.85
N GLY A 61 -12.10 6.71 -2.15
CA GLY A 61 -12.25 8.16 -2.33
C GLY A 61 -13.22 8.51 -3.45
N ALA A 62 -13.14 7.81 -4.59
CA ALA A 62 -14.04 8.01 -5.72
C ALA A 62 -15.50 7.66 -5.38
N VAL A 63 -15.72 6.54 -4.68
CA VAL A 63 -17.06 6.13 -4.24
C VAL A 63 -17.62 7.12 -3.22
N ALA A 64 -16.85 7.48 -2.18
CA ALA A 64 -17.28 8.46 -1.19
C ALA A 64 -17.62 9.82 -1.82
N GLY A 65 -16.78 10.29 -2.74
CA GLY A 65 -17.04 11.52 -3.51
C GLY A 65 -18.33 11.43 -4.34
N ARG A 66 -18.57 10.31 -5.04
CA ARG A 66 -19.79 10.11 -5.83
C ARG A 66 -21.06 10.04 -4.98
N VAL A 67 -20.95 9.58 -3.73
CA VAL A 67 -22.09 9.51 -2.80
C VAL A 67 -22.41 10.88 -2.23
N ILE A 68 -21.38 11.66 -1.87
CA ILE A 68 -21.52 12.98 -1.24
C ILE A 68 -21.99 14.02 -2.27
N ILE A 69 -21.32 14.09 -3.42
CA ILE A 69 -21.48 15.17 -4.40
C ILE A 69 -22.40 14.75 -5.56
N GLY A 70 -22.63 13.45 -5.69
CA GLY A 70 -23.47 12.85 -6.70
C GLY A 70 -24.87 13.42 -6.84
N HIS A 71 -25.40 13.40 -8.06
CA HIS A 71 -26.79 13.74 -8.33
C HIS A 71 -27.56 12.52 -8.89
N PRO A 72 -28.63 12.05 -8.24
CA PRO A 72 -28.96 12.29 -6.83
C PRO A 72 -27.92 11.64 -5.88
N PRO A 73 -27.71 12.19 -4.67
CA PRO A 73 -26.86 11.55 -3.66
C PRO A 73 -27.59 10.32 -3.14
N THR A 74 -26.99 9.15 -3.33
CA THR A 74 -27.61 7.87 -3.01
C THR A 74 -26.77 7.15 -1.97
N LEU A 75 -27.07 7.40 -0.69
CA LEU A 75 -26.34 6.79 0.42
C LEU A 75 -26.35 5.25 0.36
N ALA A 76 -27.47 4.66 -0.05
CA ALA A 76 -27.59 3.22 -0.24
C ALA A 76 -26.58 2.66 -1.27
N SER A 77 -26.42 3.33 -2.41
CA SER A 77 -25.44 2.90 -3.42
C SER A 77 -24.01 3.03 -2.91
N GLY A 78 -23.76 4.05 -2.07
CA GLY A 78 -22.49 4.24 -1.39
C GLY A 78 -22.14 3.14 -0.39
N ILE A 79 -23.10 2.79 0.47
CA ILE A 79 -22.91 1.71 1.45
C ILE A 79 -22.67 0.38 0.74
N ILE A 80 -23.44 0.09 -0.32
CA ILE A 80 -23.26 -1.13 -1.13
C ILE A 80 -21.90 -1.11 -1.83
N GLY A 81 -21.52 0.00 -2.46
CA GLY A 81 -20.24 0.14 -3.16
C GLY A 81 -19.03 0.01 -2.24
N LEU A 82 -19.02 0.73 -1.11
CA LEU A 82 -17.96 0.61 -0.10
C LEU A 82 -17.93 -0.79 0.52
N GLY A 83 -19.09 -1.34 0.87
CA GLY A 83 -19.18 -2.70 1.41
C GLY A 83 -18.64 -3.75 0.43
N THR A 84 -18.90 -3.58 -0.87
CA THR A 84 -18.38 -4.46 -1.92
C THR A 84 -16.86 -4.36 -2.02
N LEU A 85 -16.32 -3.14 -2.05
CA LEU A 85 -14.87 -2.93 -2.11
C LEU A 85 -14.17 -3.51 -0.88
N ILE A 86 -14.73 -3.33 0.32
CA ILE A 86 -14.16 -3.86 1.56
C ILE A 86 -14.27 -5.39 1.62
N ALA A 87 -15.38 -5.97 1.14
CA ALA A 87 -15.54 -7.42 1.03
C ALA A 87 -14.52 -8.02 0.05
N LEU A 88 -14.30 -7.38 -1.10
CA LEU A 88 -13.26 -7.79 -2.06
C LEU A 88 -11.87 -7.72 -1.42
N GLU A 89 -11.56 -6.64 -0.72
CA GLU A 89 -10.28 -6.48 -0.01
C GLU A 89 -10.06 -7.61 1.01
N ALA A 90 -11.09 -7.93 1.79
CA ALA A 90 -11.05 -9.02 2.75
C ALA A 90 -10.85 -10.39 2.09
N ILE A 91 -11.51 -10.64 0.96
CA ILE A 91 -11.36 -11.88 0.18
C ILE A 91 -9.95 -11.98 -0.40
N PHE A 92 -9.42 -10.91 -1.00
CA PHE A 92 -8.05 -10.89 -1.53
C PHE A 92 -7.01 -11.08 -0.43
N GLY A 93 -7.18 -10.41 0.72
CA GLY A 93 -6.31 -10.60 1.87
C GLY A 93 -6.35 -12.02 2.44
N ALA A 94 -7.53 -12.65 2.47
CA ALA A 94 -7.67 -14.06 2.87
C ALA A 94 -7.14 -15.04 1.81
N ALA A 95 -7.26 -14.71 0.53
CA ALA A 95 -6.72 -15.54 -0.55
C ALA A 95 -5.19 -15.51 -0.58
N GLN A 96 -4.56 -14.39 -0.22
CA GLN A 96 -3.11 -14.29 -0.06
C GLN A 96 -2.58 -15.12 1.12
N SER A 97 -3.36 -15.33 2.18
CA SER A 97 -2.94 -16.17 3.31
C SER A 97 -3.04 -17.68 3.04
N ILE A 98 -3.76 -18.09 2.00
CA ILE A 98 -3.81 -19.49 1.56
C ILE A 98 -2.54 -19.79 0.74
N ALA A 99 -1.79 -20.81 1.18
CA ALA A 99 -0.45 -21.17 0.70
C ALA A 99 -0.27 -21.31 -0.83
N GLY A 100 -1.36 -21.41 -1.61
CA GLY A 100 -1.33 -21.49 -3.07
C GLY A 100 -0.99 -20.19 -3.80
N TRP A 101 -1.32 -19.01 -3.23
CA TRP A 101 -1.04 -17.72 -3.87
C TRP A 101 0.43 -17.28 -3.70
N ARG A 102 1.13 -17.86 -2.71
CA ARG A 102 2.55 -17.58 -2.46
C ARG A 102 3.42 -17.87 -3.69
N ARG A 103 3.00 -18.79 -4.56
CA ARG A 103 3.69 -19.11 -5.83
C ARG A 103 3.65 -17.97 -6.86
N PHE A 104 2.67 -17.06 -6.76
CA PHE A 104 2.57 -15.85 -7.59
C PHE A 104 3.05 -14.58 -6.86
N SER A 105 3.19 -14.63 -5.54
CA SER A 105 3.72 -13.51 -4.77
C SER A 105 5.25 -13.42 -4.95
N PRO A 106 5.81 -12.23 -5.23
CA PRO A 106 7.26 -12.05 -5.29
C PRO A 106 7.84 -12.47 -3.95
N HIS A 107 8.65 -13.53 -3.94
CA HIS A 107 9.30 -13.99 -2.72
C HIS A 107 10.36 -12.98 -2.30
N ALA A 108 10.52 -12.79 -0.99
CA ALA A 108 11.61 -11.99 -0.46
C ALA A 108 12.96 -12.55 -0.94
N ARG A 109 13.90 -11.67 -1.32
CA ARG A 109 15.20 -12.08 -1.88
C ARG A 109 16.34 -11.31 -1.28
N VAL A 110 17.42 -12.01 -0.96
CA VAL A 110 18.69 -11.36 -0.60
C VAL A 110 19.29 -10.70 -1.84
N ILE A 111 19.54 -9.40 -1.76
CA ILE A 111 20.15 -8.60 -2.84
C ILE A 111 21.56 -8.12 -2.48
N VAL A 112 21.90 -8.07 -1.20
CA VAL A 112 23.25 -7.83 -0.69
C VAL A 112 23.53 -8.82 0.44
N ALA A 113 24.68 -9.47 0.41
CA ALA A 113 25.16 -10.34 1.47
C ALA A 113 26.62 -9.99 1.78
N HIS A 114 26.94 -9.74 3.06
CA HIS A 114 28.27 -9.42 3.56
C HIS A 114 28.99 -8.33 2.74
N GLY A 115 28.28 -7.22 2.50
CA GLY A 115 28.76 -6.08 1.71
C GLY A 115 28.91 -6.32 0.21
N LYS A 116 28.52 -7.50 -0.31
CA LYS A 116 28.59 -7.85 -1.74
C LYS A 116 27.21 -7.91 -2.37
N PHE A 117 27.09 -7.37 -3.58
CA PHE A 117 25.85 -7.47 -4.36
C PHE A 117 25.62 -8.91 -4.83
N VAL A 118 24.37 -9.37 -4.72
CA VAL A 118 23.92 -10.64 -5.28
C VAL A 118 23.36 -10.37 -6.68
N ASP A 119 24.24 -10.22 -7.67
CA ASP A 119 23.87 -9.78 -9.03
C ASP A 119 22.80 -10.68 -9.69
N HIS A 120 22.79 -11.99 -9.40
CA HIS A 120 21.74 -12.90 -9.89
C HIS A 120 20.34 -12.49 -9.42
N ASN A 121 20.20 -12.18 -8.14
CA ASN A 121 18.92 -11.79 -7.55
C ASN A 121 18.51 -10.40 -8.00
N MET A 122 19.45 -9.45 -8.07
CA MET A 122 19.19 -8.10 -8.59
C MET A 122 18.68 -8.11 -10.04
N ARG A 123 19.23 -8.98 -10.91
CA ARG A 123 18.75 -9.13 -12.29
C ARG A 123 17.32 -9.66 -12.35
N ARG A 124 16.98 -10.61 -11.48
CA ARG A 124 15.63 -11.21 -11.41
C ARG A 124 14.58 -10.24 -10.88
N THR A 125 14.98 -9.26 -10.09
CA THR A 125 14.08 -8.26 -9.47
C THR A 125 14.12 -6.91 -10.17
N HIS A 126 14.88 -6.79 -11.27
CA HIS A 126 15.12 -5.54 -12.00
C HIS A 126 15.65 -4.38 -11.14
N LEU A 127 16.23 -4.70 -9.98
CA LEU A 127 16.68 -3.70 -9.02
C LEU A 127 18.04 -3.13 -9.45
N LYS A 128 18.15 -1.81 -9.53
CA LYS A 128 19.40 -1.13 -9.90
C LYS A 128 20.25 -0.83 -8.67
N ARG A 129 21.58 -0.82 -8.83
CA ARG A 129 22.52 -0.43 -7.76
C ARG A 129 22.22 0.97 -7.21
N THR A 130 21.73 1.88 -8.04
CA THR A 130 21.32 3.24 -7.64
C THR A 130 20.18 3.24 -6.61
N GLU A 131 19.27 2.26 -6.68
CA GLU A 131 18.18 2.12 -5.72
C GLU A 131 18.71 1.61 -4.39
N ILE A 132 19.64 0.64 -4.42
CA ILE A 132 20.35 0.16 -3.23
C ILE A 132 21.09 1.32 -2.54
N PHE A 133 21.90 2.08 -3.28
CA PHE A 133 22.62 3.21 -2.70
C PHE A 133 21.67 4.30 -2.15
N THR A 134 20.48 4.45 -2.73
CA THR A 134 19.47 5.37 -2.20
C THR A 134 18.89 4.85 -0.89
N ALA A 135 18.60 3.55 -0.79
CA ALA A 135 18.16 2.93 0.45
C ALA A 135 19.21 3.04 1.56
N LEU A 136 20.49 2.78 1.25
CA LEU A 136 21.59 2.94 2.20
C LEU A 136 21.70 4.38 2.72
N ARG A 137 21.61 5.39 1.83
CA ARG A 137 21.64 6.81 2.23
C ARG A 137 20.45 7.18 3.11
N LYS A 138 19.24 6.71 2.80
CA LYS A 138 18.05 6.94 3.63
C LYS A 138 18.19 6.31 5.03
N ALA A 139 18.88 5.16 5.12
CA ALA A 139 19.15 4.48 6.38
C ALA A 139 20.37 5.03 7.14
N GLY A 140 21.03 6.09 6.63
CA GLY A 140 22.23 6.65 7.24
C GLY A 140 23.44 5.72 7.19
N ILE A 141 23.51 4.80 6.22
CA ILE A 141 24.63 3.89 6.00
C ILE A 141 25.56 4.52 4.96
N THR A 142 26.83 4.67 5.32
CA THR A 142 27.81 5.39 4.50
C THR A 142 28.62 4.45 3.59
N SER A 143 28.67 3.16 3.89
CA SER A 143 29.36 2.15 3.10
C SER A 143 28.56 0.86 3.01
N ILE A 144 28.56 0.22 1.84
CA ILE A 144 27.95 -1.09 1.64
C ILE A 144 28.60 -2.17 2.50
N THR A 145 29.87 -2.01 2.87
CA THR A 145 30.58 -2.98 3.73
C THR A 145 29.95 -3.09 5.11
N GLN A 146 29.26 -2.06 5.59
CA GLN A 146 28.54 -2.07 6.88
C GLN A 146 27.22 -2.87 6.83
N VAL A 147 26.90 -3.50 5.70
CA VAL A 147 25.65 -4.22 5.46
C VAL A 147 25.94 -5.72 5.47
N GLN A 148 25.41 -6.41 6.47
CA GLN A 148 25.47 -7.86 6.56
C GLN A 148 24.49 -8.52 5.59
N CYS A 149 23.27 -8.00 5.53
CA CYS A 149 22.25 -8.51 4.64
C CYS A 149 21.33 -7.37 4.21
N MET A 150 20.94 -7.38 2.94
CA MET A 150 19.85 -6.55 2.46
C MET A 150 18.86 -7.42 1.71
N VAL A 151 17.59 -7.36 2.11
CA VAL A 151 16.50 -8.18 1.58
C VAL A 151 15.53 -7.27 0.85
N LEU A 152 15.19 -7.64 -0.38
CA LEU A 152 14.03 -7.11 -1.07
C LEU A 152 12.81 -7.90 -0.60
N GLU A 153 11.91 -7.23 0.12
CA GLU A 153 10.68 -7.80 0.62
C GLU A 153 9.67 -8.03 -0.50
N SER A 154 8.69 -8.91 -0.26
CA SER A 154 7.58 -9.15 -1.19
C SER A 154 6.72 -7.90 -1.45
N SER A 155 6.71 -6.95 -0.52
CA SER A 155 6.07 -5.64 -0.67
C SER A 155 6.82 -4.70 -1.63
N GLY A 156 8.04 -5.05 -2.05
CA GLY A 156 8.95 -4.18 -2.79
C GLY A 156 9.79 -3.26 -1.90
N GLY A 157 9.60 -3.32 -0.58
CA GLY A 157 10.45 -2.64 0.40
C GLY A 157 11.86 -3.25 0.50
N LEU A 158 12.81 -2.46 0.98
CA LEU A 158 14.18 -2.90 1.23
C LEU A 158 14.45 -2.93 2.73
N SER A 159 14.71 -4.12 3.26
CA SER A 159 15.15 -4.34 4.65
C SER A 159 16.66 -4.39 4.69
N ILE A 160 17.28 -3.72 5.67
CA ILE A 160 18.73 -3.65 5.83
C ILE A 160 19.12 -4.15 7.21
N ILE A 161 19.99 -5.15 7.26
CA ILE A 161 20.63 -5.65 8.47
C ILE A 161 22.10 -5.25 8.44
N ARG A 162 22.54 -4.53 9.47
CA ARG A 162 23.91 -4.04 9.61
C ARG A 162 24.86 -5.16 10.06
N GLU A 163 26.11 -5.01 9.69
CA GLU A 163 27.21 -5.84 10.17
C GLU A 163 27.30 -5.80 11.70
N GLY A 164 27.51 -6.97 12.31
CA GLY A 164 27.60 -7.14 13.77
C GLY A 164 26.25 -7.36 14.47
N SER A 165 25.14 -7.33 13.73
CA SER A 165 23.83 -7.72 14.27
C SER A 165 23.66 -9.24 14.16
N PRO A 166 23.43 -9.97 15.27
CA PRO A 166 23.09 -11.38 15.19
C PRO A 166 21.77 -11.53 14.42
N ILE A 167 21.74 -12.46 13.47
CA ILE A 167 20.56 -12.77 12.66
C ILE A 167 20.09 -14.15 13.08
N ASP A 168 18.87 -14.23 13.60
CA ASP A 168 18.19 -15.50 13.80
C ASP A 168 17.85 -16.13 12.44
N GLU A 169 18.18 -17.40 12.24
CA GLU A 169 17.92 -18.13 10.99
C GLU A 169 16.42 -18.12 10.64
N GLU A 170 15.54 -18.10 11.64
CA GLU A 170 14.10 -18.07 11.45
C GLU A 170 13.64 -16.79 10.71
N LEU A 171 14.35 -15.66 10.88
CA LEU A 171 14.05 -14.41 10.18
C LEU A 171 14.32 -14.49 8.67
N LEU A 172 15.21 -15.38 8.24
CA LEU A 172 15.54 -15.59 6.84
C LEU A 172 14.80 -16.81 6.24
N ALA A 173 13.92 -17.46 7.01
CA ALA A 173 13.18 -18.63 6.56
C ALA A 173 12.30 -18.30 5.34
N GLY A 174 12.59 -18.95 4.21
CA GLY A 174 11.86 -18.74 2.94
C GLY A 174 12.29 -17.52 2.14
N VAL A 175 13.34 -16.79 2.56
CA VAL A 175 13.99 -15.76 1.76
C VAL A 175 14.92 -16.44 0.74
N ILE A 176 14.77 -16.10 -0.54
CA ILE A 176 15.64 -16.64 -1.60
C ILE A 176 17.04 -16.06 -1.45
N GLY A 177 18.07 -16.90 -1.34
CA GLY A 177 19.45 -16.47 -1.14
C GLY A 177 19.86 -16.33 0.32
N ALA A 178 19.03 -16.79 1.28
CA ALA A 178 19.35 -16.79 2.71
C ALA A 178 20.68 -17.52 3.01
N GLU A 179 20.99 -18.58 2.26
CA GLU A 179 22.22 -19.36 2.34
C GLU A 179 23.49 -18.52 2.10
N LEU A 180 23.38 -17.43 1.32
CA LEU A 180 24.51 -16.52 1.06
C LEU A 180 24.87 -15.66 2.27
N VAL A 181 23.95 -15.55 3.23
CA VAL A 181 24.13 -14.78 4.47
C VAL A 181 24.52 -15.72 5.61
N LEU A 182 23.82 -16.85 5.74
CA LEU A 182 24.02 -17.82 6.83
C LEU A 182 25.22 -18.76 6.60
N GLY A 183 25.64 -18.99 5.35
CA GLY A 183 26.73 -19.92 5.04
C GLY A 183 28.14 -19.48 5.47
N ASN A 184 28.27 -18.36 6.19
CA ASN A 184 29.53 -17.82 6.70
C ASN A 184 29.70 -17.97 8.23
N THR A 185 28.71 -18.53 8.93
CA THR A 185 28.87 -19.04 10.29
C THR A 185 29.37 -20.48 10.23
N VAL A 186 30.70 -20.63 10.22
CA VAL A 186 31.39 -21.89 10.49
C VAL A 186 31.36 -22.17 11.98
#